data_AF-A0AA92YA86-F1
#
_entry.id   AF-A0AA92YA86-F1
#
_cell.length_a   1.000
_cell.length_b   1.000
_cell.length_c   1.000
_cell.angle_alpha   90.00
_cell.angle_beta   90.00
_cell.angle_gamma   90.00
#
_symmetry.space_group_name_H-M   'P 1'
#
loop_
_entity.id
_entity.type
_entity.pdbx_description
1 polymer ?
#
loop_
_entity_poly.entity_id
_entity_poly.type
_entity_poly.pdbx_seq_one_letter_code
_entity_poly.pdbx_strand_id
1 'polypeptide(L)'
;MKKIILSLMIIGSSIGLMAQNNKIESTGNVGIGTTNPTANLEVYRFDGLSHARIFTNQHAGIAKLEIAGGVAGFGTGYSGWNIYHSRNQTSKDLYFRHGQTGDPNIVFTDNGNLGIGVKNPNANLEVYRFDGLSHARIFTNQHAGMAKLEIAGGVAGFGAGYSGWNIYHSRNQTNKDLYFRHGQTGEPNVIFADNGNVVIYGKLESKEVKISLTPTADFVFENNYDLPTLEFIENHIKEKKHLPEIASAREMEKNGVNIGEFQIQLLQKIEELTLYTISQEKKIKILEKQTKEINELKSLVKQLLESKK
;
A
#
# COMPACT_ATOMS: atom_id res chain seq x y z
N MET A 1 -25.62 47.97 -94.98
CA MET A 1 -24.24 47.44 -94.87
C MET A 1 -23.57 48.05 -93.64
N LYS A 2 -22.86 47.21 -92.87
CA LYS A 2 -21.92 47.50 -91.75
C LYS A 2 -22.56 47.96 -90.42
N LYS A 3 -22.71 47.07 -89.42
CA LYS A 3 -21.72 46.50 -88.46
C LYS A 3 -21.32 47.50 -87.36
N ILE A 4 -21.72 47.17 -86.11
CA ILE A 4 -20.91 46.95 -84.91
C ILE A 4 -21.84 47.10 -83.70
N ILE A 5 -22.14 46.02 -82.98
CA ILE A 5 -22.16 46.04 -81.52
C ILE A 5 -21.50 44.74 -81.06
N LEU A 6 -20.31 44.90 -80.51
CA LEU A 6 -19.58 43.92 -79.73
C LEU A 6 -20.16 43.98 -78.31
N SER A 7 -20.79 42.90 -77.85
CA SER A 7 -21.10 42.73 -76.42
C SER A 7 -20.60 41.36 -75.98
N LEU A 8 -19.43 41.37 -75.34
CA LEU A 8 -18.94 40.31 -74.47
C LEU A 8 -20.03 39.94 -73.45
N MET A 9 -20.19 38.66 -73.13
CA MET A 9 -19.74 38.13 -71.83
C MET A 9 -20.26 36.70 -71.60
N ILE A 10 -19.30 35.78 -71.46
CA ILE A 10 -19.22 34.79 -70.37
C ILE A 10 -20.49 33.91 -70.21
N ILE A 11 -20.59 32.89 -71.05
CA ILE A 11 -21.36 31.67 -70.72
C ILE A 11 -20.37 30.53 -70.83
N GLY A 12 -19.83 30.06 -69.70
CA GLY A 12 -18.87 28.94 -69.73
C GLY A 12 -17.96 28.79 -68.52
N SER A 13 -18.24 29.45 -67.41
CA SER A 13 -17.58 29.14 -66.14
C SER A 13 -18.68 28.95 -65.11
N SER A 14 -19.10 27.71 -64.88
CA SER A 14 -19.65 27.37 -63.57
C SER A 14 -18.51 27.58 -62.58
N ILE A 15 -18.37 28.81 -62.09
CA ILE A 15 -17.65 29.07 -60.85
C ILE A 15 -18.36 28.20 -59.84
N GLY A 16 -17.73 27.11 -59.44
CA GLY A 16 -18.11 26.41 -58.22
C GLY A 16 -17.98 27.43 -57.12
N LEU A 17 -19.06 28.16 -56.84
CA LEU A 17 -19.20 28.90 -55.61
C LEU A 17 -19.15 27.83 -54.53
N MET A 18 -17.96 27.59 -54.00
CA MET A 18 -17.81 26.94 -52.71
C MET A 18 -18.42 27.92 -51.72
N ALA A 19 -19.75 27.86 -51.59
CA ALA A 19 -20.46 28.56 -50.55
C ALA A 19 -19.77 28.20 -49.24
N GLN A 20 -19.57 29.18 -48.37
CA GLN A 20 -19.06 28.92 -47.04
C GLN A 20 -19.95 27.84 -46.42
N ASN A 21 -19.39 26.66 -46.11
CA ASN A 21 -20.15 25.57 -45.46
C ASN A 21 -20.54 25.91 -44.01
N ASN A 22 -20.38 27.17 -43.59
CA ASN A 22 -20.79 27.63 -42.28
C ASN A 22 -22.15 28.29 -42.42
N LYS A 23 -23.10 27.90 -41.57
CA LYS A 23 -24.47 28.38 -41.63
C LYS A 23 -24.93 28.78 -40.24
N ILE A 24 -25.58 29.94 -40.13
CA ILE A 24 -26.36 30.32 -38.96
C ILE A 24 -27.82 30.19 -39.38
N GLU A 25 -28.51 29.20 -38.83
CA GLU A 25 -29.93 28.97 -39.11
C GLU A 25 -30.80 30.01 -38.42
N SER A 26 -31.98 30.28 -38.96
CA SER A 26 -33.00 31.08 -38.28
C SER A 26 -33.48 30.45 -36.96
N THR A 27 -33.21 29.15 -36.77
CA THR A 27 -33.43 28.42 -35.52
C THR A 27 -32.40 28.74 -34.44
N GLY A 28 -31.33 29.47 -34.77
CA GLY A 28 -30.23 29.82 -33.86
C GLY A 28 -29.08 28.80 -33.81
N ASN A 29 -29.15 27.72 -34.59
CA ASN A 29 -28.07 26.74 -34.70
C ASN A 29 -26.93 27.26 -35.58
N VAL A 30 -25.69 26.94 -35.20
CA VAL A 30 -24.49 27.30 -35.95
C VAL A 30 -23.80 26.03 -36.46
N GLY A 31 -23.68 25.89 -37.77
CA GLY A 31 -22.87 24.88 -38.43
C GLY A 31 -21.54 25.45 -38.88
N ILE A 32 -20.45 24.73 -38.67
CA ILE A 32 -19.14 24.97 -39.29
C ILE A 32 -18.78 23.72 -40.08
N GLY A 33 -18.62 23.84 -41.41
CA GLY A 33 -18.38 22.69 -42.28
C GLY A 33 -19.61 21.81 -42.56
N THR A 34 -20.81 22.22 -42.09
CA THR A 34 -22.09 21.57 -42.37
C THR A 34 -23.18 22.62 -42.65
N THR A 35 -24.01 22.36 -43.66
CA THR A 35 -25.10 23.26 -44.08
C THR A 35 -26.45 22.92 -43.43
N ASN A 36 -26.52 21.85 -42.63
CA ASN A 36 -27.73 21.40 -41.94
C ASN A 36 -27.43 21.05 -40.47
N PRO A 37 -27.05 22.03 -39.62
CA PRO A 37 -26.70 21.77 -38.22
C PRO A 37 -27.92 21.26 -37.42
N THR A 38 -27.75 20.14 -36.73
CA THR A 38 -28.77 19.47 -35.90
C THR A 38 -28.66 19.81 -34.41
N ALA A 39 -27.63 20.57 -34.03
CA ALA A 39 -27.31 20.98 -32.67
C ALA A 39 -27.03 22.49 -32.60
N ASN A 40 -27.00 23.05 -31.38
CA ASN A 40 -26.76 24.48 -31.16
C ASN A 40 -25.44 24.94 -31.83
N LEU A 41 -24.38 24.15 -31.68
CA LEU A 41 -23.13 24.31 -32.44
C LEU A 41 -22.69 22.95 -32.95
N GLU A 42 -22.47 22.83 -34.25
CA GLU A 42 -21.99 21.61 -34.90
C GLU A 42 -20.78 21.94 -35.79
N VAL A 43 -19.65 21.31 -35.49
CA VAL A 43 -18.38 21.50 -36.18
C VAL A 43 -18.00 20.20 -36.88
N TYR A 44 -17.87 20.29 -38.19
CA TYR A 44 -17.59 19.19 -39.09
C TYR A 44 -16.28 19.50 -39.84
N ARG A 45 -15.34 18.55 -39.85
CA ARG A 45 -14.18 18.65 -40.75
C ARG A 45 -14.54 18.05 -42.11
N PHE A 46 -14.08 18.67 -43.19
CA PHE A 46 -14.41 18.28 -44.58
C PHE A 46 -14.07 16.82 -44.93
N ASP A 47 -13.19 16.16 -44.17
CA ASP A 47 -12.88 14.73 -44.33
C ASP A 47 -14.03 13.79 -43.91
N GLY A 48 -15.07 14.32 -43.25
CA GLY A 48 -16.25 13.58 -42.82
C GLY A 48 -16.02 12.55 -41.72
N LEU A 49 -14.85 12.61 -41.08
CA LEU A 49 -14.44 11.67 -40.05
C LEU A 49 -14.41 12.31 -38.67
N SER A 50 -14.17 13.63 -38.55
CA SER A 50 -14.08 14.31 -37.26
C SER A 50 -15.23 15.27 -37.03
N HIS A 51 -15.94 15.09 -35.92
CA HIS A 51 -17.16 15.84 -35.60
C HIS A 51 -17.17 16.23 -34.13
N ALA A 52 -17.53 17.47 -33.84
CA ALA A 52 -17.80 17.93 -32.49
C ALA A 52 -19.11 18.72 -32.46
N ARG A 53 -19.93 18.50 -31.44
CA ARG A 53 -21.15 19.31 -31.26
C ARG A 53 -21.41 19.64 -29.81
N ILE A 54 -22.01 20.82 -29.62
CA ILE A 54 -22.62 21.25 -28.38
C ILE A 54 -24.11 21.32 -28.60
N PHE A 55 -24.87 20.67 -27.73
CA PHE A 55 -26.32 20.69 -27.77
C PHE A 55 -26.89 20.80 -26.37
N THR A 56 -27.98 21.54 -26.28
CA THR A 56 -28.75 21.78 -25.07
C THR A 56 -30.14 21.20 -25.24
N ASN A 57 -30.76 20.77 -24.13
CA ASN A 57 -32.17 20.38 -24.03
C ASN A 57 -32.64 19.15 -24.84
N GLN A 58 -31.75 18.35 -25.44
CA GLN A 58 -32.16 17.15 -26.20
C GLN A 58 -32.84 16.06 -25.34
N HIS A 59 -32.60 16.05 -24.02
CA HIS A 59 -33.14 15.07 -23.08
C HIS A 59 -33.50 15.71 -21.73
N ALA A 60 -34.60 16.47 -21.64
CA ALA A 60 -35.16 16.99 -20.38
C ALA A 60 -34.20 17.86 -19.53
N GLY A 61 -33.39 18.71 -20.18
CA GLY A 61 -32.57 19.73 -19.52
C GLY A 61 -31.06 19.46 -19.48
N ILE A 62 -30.55 18.55 -20.30
CA ILE A 62 -29.10 18.26 -20.38
C ILE A 62 -28.40 19.17 -21.41
N ALA A 63 -27.25 19.72 -21.03
CA ALA A 63 -26.23 20.22 -21.93
C ALA A 63 -25.11 19.18 -22.09
N LYS A 64 -24.69 18.94 -23.34
CA LYS A 64 -23.71 17.91 -23.69
C LYS A 64 -22.76 18.39 -24.79
N LEU A 65 -21.47 18.10 -24.59
CA LEU A 65 -20.43 18.17 -25.61
C LEU A 65 -20.15 16.76 -26.10
N GLU A 66 -20.24 16.54 -27.40
CA GLU A 66 -19.84 15.30 -28.05
C GLU A 66 -18.64 15.55 -28.95
N ILE A 67 -17.66 14.65 -28.86
CA ILE A 67 -16.48 14.61 -29.69
C ILE A 67 -16.40 13.20 -30.27
N ALA A 68 -16.62 13.06 -31.56
CA ALA A 68 -16.74 11.75 -32.22
C ALA A 68 -15.87 11.67 -33.48
N GLY A 69 -15.40 10.45 -33.75
CA GLY A 69 -14.71 10.06 -34.97
C GLY A 69 -15.51 8.99 -35.74
N GLY A 70 -15.55 9.06 -37.08
CA GLY A 70 -16.15 8.04 -37.96
C GLY A 70 -16.94 8.59 -39.14
N VAL A 71 -17.17 7.74 -40.15
CA VAL A 71 -17.94 8.07 -41.35
C VAL A 71 -19.43 8.16 -40.98
N ALA A 72 -19.97 9.38 -41.08
CA ALA A 72 -21.39 9.75 -41.06
C ALA A 72 -22.10 9.89 -39.69
N GLY A 73 -21.98 11.04 -39.02
CA GLY A 73 -23.06 11.60 -38.16
C GLY A 73 -23.07 11.22 -36.67
N PHE A 74 -24.14 11.60 -35.96
CA PHE A 74 -24.35 11.29 -34.54
C PHE A 74 -25.53 10.31 -34.37
N GLY A 75 -25.38 9.21 -33.61
CA GLY A 75 -26.37 8.11 -33.54
C GLY A 75 -25.84 6.83 -32.87
N THR A 76 -26.39 5.65 -33.13
CA THR A 76 -26.20 4.45 -32.29
C THR A 76 -24.93 3.61 -32.54
N GLY A 77 -23.99 4.06 -33.39
CA GLY A 77 -22.82 3.26 -33.82
C GLY A 77 -21.43 3.88 -33.64
N TYR A 78 -21.30 5.02 -32.96
CA TYR A 78 -20.06 5.82 -32.98
C TYR A 78 -19.14 5.58 -31.78
N SER A 79 -17.83 5.54 -32.05
CA SER A 79 -16.76 5.54 -31.06
C SER A 79 -16.35 6.99 -30.75
N GLY A 80 -17.05 7.62 -29.81
CA GLY A 80 -16.80 9.02 -29.42
C GLY A 80 -16.85 9.22 -27.91
N TRP A 81 -16.32 10.35 -27.46
CA TRP A 81 -16.41 10.82 -26.10
C TRP A 81 -17.52 11.85 -25.93
N ASN A 82 -18.16 11.78 -24.78
CA ASN A 82 -19.25 12.66 -24.39
C ASN A 82 -18.93 13.25 -23.03
N ILE A 83 -19.17 14.54 -22.88
CA ILE A 83 -19.12 15.27 -21.61
C ILE A 83 -20.49 15.87 -21.39
N TYR A 84 -21.17 15.48 -20.32
CA TYR A 84 -22.52 15.92 -20.03
C TYR A 84 -22.82 15.88 -18.55
N HIS A 85 -23.78 16.68 -18.11
CA HIS A 85 -24.22 16.64 -16.72
C HIS A 85 -25.40 15.69 -16.51
N SER A 86 -25.75 15.45 -15.24
CA SER A 86 -26.86 14.59 -14.86
C SER A 86 -28.18 14.94 -15.53
N ARG A 87 -28.91 13.90 -15.95
CA ARG A 87 -30.27 14.03 -16.49
C ARG A 87 -31.27 14.44 -15.42
N ASN A 88 -30.96 14.07 -14.18
CA ASN A 88 -31.79 14.38 -13.03
C ASN A 88 -31.49 15.82 -12.62
N GLN A 89 -32.47 16.71 -12.76
CA GLN A 89 -32.32 18.15 -12.46
C GLN A 89 -31.95 18.44 -10.99
N THR A 90 -32.04 17.43 -10.11
CA THR A 90 -31.62 17.53 -8.71
C THR A 90 -30.14 17.17 -8.50
N SER A 91 -29.55 16.36 -9.38
CA SER A 91 -28.14 15.98 -9.33
C SER A 91 -27.33 16.87 -10.26
N LYS A 92 -26.18 17.35 -9.81
CA LYS A 92 -25.26 18.19 -10.61
C LYS A 92 -24.01 17.44 -11.06
N ASP A 93 -24.10 16.11 -11.16
CA ASP A 93 -22.96 15.28 -11.57
C ASP A 93 -22.48 15.66 -12.97
N LEU A 94 -21.18 15.55 -13.21
CA LEU A 94 -20.52 15.67 -14.51
C LEU A 94 -19.99 14.30 -14.94
N TYR A 95 -20.37 13.87 -16.14
CA TYR A 95 -20.04 12.58 -16.70
C TYR A 95 -19.12 12.71 -17.91
N PHE A 96 -18.08 11.87 -17.96
CA PHE A 96 -17.27 11.61 -19.14
C PHE A 96 -17.52 10.19 -19.58
N ARG A 97 -17.86 10.02 -20.86
CA ARG A 97 -18.33 8.73 -21.35
C ARG A 97 -17.90 8.44 -22.76
N HIS A 98 -17.37 7.25 -22.96
CA HIS A 98 -17.13 6.66 -24.26
C HIS A 98 -18.39 5.92 -24.76
N GLY A 99 -18.77 6.16 -26.01
CA GLY A 99 -19.95 5.55 -26.64
C GLY A 99 -21.30 6.16 -26.21
N GLN A 100 -22.40 5.56 -26.64
CA GLN A 100 -23.75 6.18 -26.59
C GLN A 100 -24.70 5.57 -25.55
N THR A 101 -24.54 4.28 -25.21
CA THR A 101 -25.26 3.58 -24.11
C THR A 101 -24.35 2.98 -23.04
N GLY A 102 -24.85 2.87 -21.81
CA GLY A 102 -24.10 2.33 -20.66
C GLY A 102 -23.74 3.39 -19.62
N ASP A 103 -22.94 2.98 -18.64
CA ASP A 103 -22.47 3.84 -17.57
C ASP A 103 -21.35 4.80 -18.03
N PRO A 104 -21.15 5.94 -17.34
CA PRO A 104 -20.02 6.81 -17.60
C PRO A 104 -18.69 6.13 -17.25
N ASN A 105 -17.64 6.47 -17.97
CA ASN A 105 -16.28 6.01 -17.68
C ASN A 105 -15.69 6.79 -16.51
N ILE A 106 -16.03 8.07 -16.38
CA ILE A 106 -15.65 8.91 -15.25
C ILE A 106 -16.86 9.73 -14.83
N VAL A 107 -17.08 9.86 -13.53
CA VAL A 107 -18.11 10.70 -12.93
C VAL A 107 -17.49 11.59 -11.86
N PHE A 108 -17.78 12.88 -11.94
CA PHE A 108 -17.66 13.79 -10.81
C PHE A 108 -19.06 13.98 -10.26
N THR A 109 -19.31 13.47 -9.06
CA THR A 109 -20.62 13.63 -8.41
C THR A 109 -20.73 15.00 -7.75
N ASP A 110 -21.95 15.49 -7.60
CA ASP A 110 -22.21 16.78 -6.96
C ASP A 110 -21.90 16.82 -5.45
N ASN A 111 -21.80 15.65 -4.80
CA ASN A 111 -21.35 15.51 -3.42
C ASN A 111 -19.81 15.49 -3.28
N GLY A 112 -19.07 15.60 -4.39
CA GLY A 112 -17.62 15.71 -4.40
C GLY A 112 -16.84 14.41 -4.59
N ASN A 113 -17.51 13.27 -4.83
CA ASN A 113 -16.85 12.00 -5.13
C ASN A 113 -16.48 11.90 -6.61
N LEU A 114 -15.35 11.25 -6.90
CA LEU A 114 -14.88 10.90 -8.24
C LEU A 114 -14.95 9.38 -8.44
N GLY A 115 -15.70 8.95 -9.46
CA GLY A 115 -15.75 7.56 -9.89
C GLY A 115 -15.03 7.39 -11.23
N ILE A 116 -14.21 6.34 -11.37
CA ILE A 116 -13.62 5.90 -12.63
C ILE A 116 -14.01 4.44 -12.84
N GLY A 117 -14.71 4.13 -13.93
CA GLY A 117 -15.28 2.80 -14.18
C GLY A 117 -16.47 2.44 -13.27
N VAL A 118 -16.96 3.39 -12.47
CA VAL A 118 -18.11 3.23 -11.56
C VAL A 118 -19.00 4.47 -11.64
N LYS A 119 -20.31 4.27 -11.78
CA LYS A 119 -21.27 5.37 -11.91
C LYS A 119 -21.66 6.02 -10.58
N ASN A 120 -21.75 5.22 -9.52
CA ASN A 120 -22.23 5.67 -8.21
C ASN A 120 -21.12 5.45 -7.17
N PRO A 121 -20.06 6.28 -7.18
CA PRO A 121 -18.95 6.11 -6.25
C PRO A 121 -19.42 6.34 -4.81
N ASN A 122 -19.01 5.47 -3.89
CA ASN A 122 -19.29 5.61 -2.46
C ASN A 122 -18.06 5.98 -1.61
N ALA A 123 -16.94 6.22 -2.29
CA ALA A 123 -15.71 6.77 -1.76
C ALA A 123 -15.39 8.10 -2.42
N ASN A 124 -14.53 8.92 -1.82
CA ASN A 124 -14.09 10.18 -2.41
C ASN A 124 -13.41 9.96 -3.77
N LEU A 125 -12.64 8.89 -3.89
CA LEU A 125 -12.19 8.36 -5.17
C LEU A 125 -12.46 6.86 -5.20
N GLU A 126 -13.13 6.39 -6.23
CA GLU A 126 -13.36 4.97 -6.48
C GLU A 126 -13.00 4.63 -7.93
N VAL A 127 -12.08 3.68 -8.09
CA VAL A 127 -11.58 3.25 -9.39
C VAL A 127 -11.86 1.77 -9.54
N TYR A 128 -12.68 1.43 -10.53
CA TYR A 128 -12.87 0.06 -11.00
C TYR A 128 -12.16 -0.12 -12.34
N ARG A 129 -11.50 -1.26 -12.48
CA ARG A 129 -11.14 -1.75 -13.80
C ARG A 129 -12.40 -2.25 -14.51
N PHE A 130 -12.47 -2.09 -15.83
CA PHE A 130 -13.64 -2.48 -16.64
C PHE A 130 -13.98 -3.98 -16.58
N ASP A 131 -13.10 -4.82 -16.03
CA ASP A 131 -13.37 -6.24 -15.76
C ASP A 131 -14.19 -6.45 -14.47
N GLY A 132 -14.39 -5.42 -13.64
CA GLY A 132 -15.15 -5.49 -12.39
C GLY A 132 -14.48 -6.30 -11.29
N LEU A 133 -13.20 -6.67 -11.47
CA LEU A 133 -12.47 -7.59 -10.59
C LEU A 133 -11.42 -6.90 -9.73
N SER A 134 -11.05 -5.65 -10.03
CA SER A 134 -10.06 -4.90 -9.27
C SER A 134 -10.59 -3.52 -8.97
N HIS A 135 -10.48 -3.11 -7.70
CA HIS A 135 -10.87 -1.78 -7.27
C HIS A 135 -9.85 -1.15 -6.32
N ALA A 136 -9.73 0.17 -6.44
CA ALA A 136 -8.99 1.01 -5.51
C ALA A 136 -9.90 2.13 -5.01
N ARG A 137 -9.89 2.36 -3.70
CA ARG A 137 -10.72 3.40 -3.06
C ARG A 137 -9.93 4.26 -2.12
N ILE A 138 -10.20 5.56 -2.18
CA ILE A 138 -9.75 6.53 -1.19
C ILE A 138 -10.98 7.06 -0.46
N PHE A 139 -10.98 6.84 0.84
CA PHE A 139 -11.95 7.41 1.76
C PHE A 139 -11.28 8.50 2.57
N THR A 140 -11.99 9.60 2.75
CA THR A 140 -11.65 10.67 3.69
C THR A 140 -12.88 10.95 4.54
N ASN A 141 -12.68 11.24 5.82
CA ASN A 141 -13.71 11.60 6.78
C ASN A 141 -14.81 10.55 7.04
N GLN A 142 -14.64 9.28 6.65
CA GLN A 142 -15.66 8.25 6.91
C GLN A 142 -15.92 7.98 8.41
N HIS A 143 -14.94 8.25 9.26
CA HIS A 143 -15.07 8.13 10.72
C HIS A 143 -14.30 9.25 11.43
N ALA A 144 -14.89 10.46 11.48
CA ALA A 144 -14.37 11.57 12.29
C ALA A 144 -12.88 11.89 12.05
N GLY A 145 -12.45 11.98 10.78
CA GLY A 145 -11.10 12.40 10.40
C GLY A 145 -10.22 11.30 9.82
N MET A 146 -10.69 10.05 9.74
CA MET A 146 -9.96 8.97 9.05
C MET A 146 -9.79 9.19 7.55
N ALA A 147 -8.60 8.84 7.05
CA ALA A 147 -8.32 8.54 5.67
C ALA A 147 -7.92 7.06 5.51
N LYS A 148 -8.45 6.42 4.47
CA LYS A 148 -8.20 5.00 4.16
C LYS A 148 -8.00 4.82 2.66
N LEU A 149 -6.94 4.12 2.30
CA LEU A 149 -6.75 3.51 1.00
C LEU A 149 -7.13 2.03 1.09
N GLU A 150 -7.99 1.58 0.20
CA GLU A 150 -8.33 0.17 0.03
C GLU A 150 -7.92 -0.29 -1.37
N ILE A 151 -7.25 -1.44 -1.44
CA ILE A 151 -6.82 -2.09 -2.68
C ILE A 151 -7.27 -3.55 -2.59
N ALA A 152 -8.19 -3.96 -3.45
CA ALA A 152 -8.74 -5.31 -3.40
C ALA A 152 -9.06 -5.87 -4.79
N GLY A 153 -9.14 -7.20 -4.85
CA GLY A 153 -9.62 -7.95 -6.01
C GLY A 153 -10.84 -8.82 -5.66
N GLY A 154 -11.70 -9.09 -6.65
CA GLY A 154 -12.94 -9.86 -6.54
C GLY A 154 -14.14 -9.17 -7.20
N VAL A 155 -15.19 -9.94 -7.53
CA VAL A 155 -16.40 -9.43 -8.20
C VAL A 155 -17.11 -8.38 -7.33
N ALA A 156 -17.41 -7.24 -7.96
CA ALA A 156 -18.10 -6.09 -7.38
C ALA A 156 -19.40 -6.46 -6.63
N GLY A 157 -19.55 -5.98 -5.39
CA GLY A 157 -20.81 -6.07 -4.62
C GLY A 157 -20.58 -6.17 -3.12
N PHE A 158 -20.92 -5.10 -2.39
CA PHE A 158 -20.67 -4.87 -0.95
C PHE A 158 -21.06 -6.05 -0.02
N GLY A 159 -20.09 -6.62 0.71
CA GLY A 159 -20.35 -7.63 1.74
C GLY A 159 -19.12 -8.45 2.18
N ALA A 160 -19.25 -9.19 3.28
CA ALA A 160 -18.21 -10.04 3.86
C ALA A 160 -17.63 -11.02 2.82
N GLY A 161 -16.32 -10.96 2.57
CA GLY A 161 -15.65 -11.90 1.65
C GLY A 161 -14.45 -11.35 0.86
N TYR A 162 -14.15 -10.04 0.93
CA TYR A 162 -13.02 -9.49 0.17
C TYR A 162 -11.65 -9.91 0.71
N SER A 163 -10.80 -10.40 -0.20
CA SER A 163 -9.36 -10.57 0.01
C SER A 163 -8.61 -9.35 -0.52
N GLY A 164 -8.30 -8.39 0.34
CA GLY A 164 -7.62 -7.16 -0.06
C GLY A 164 -6.89 -6.47 1.07
N TRP A 165 -6.08 -5.48 0.69
CA TRP A 165 -5.29 -4.68 1.61
C TRP A 165 -5.97 -3.35 1.92
N ASN A 166 -5.88 -2.97 3.17
CA ASN A 166 -6.34 -1.70 3.69
C ASN A 166 -5.13 -1.00 4.32
N ILE A 167 -4.93 0.26 3.96
CA ILE A 167 -3.96 1.15 4.55
C ILE A 167 -4.75 2.33 5.11
N TYR A 168 -4.72 2.53 6.42
CA TYR A 168 -5.52 3.57 7.06
C TYR A 168 -4.82 4.09 8.30
N HIS A 169 -5.07 5.34 8.66
CA HIS A 169 -4.66 5.84 9.98
C HIS A 169 -5.79 5.65 11.01
N SER A 170 -5.47 5.79 12.29
CA SER A 170 -6.40 5.47 13.38
C SER A 170 -7.76 6.17 13.28
N ARG A 171 -8.78 5.46 13.78
CA ARG A 171 -10.16 5.94 13.96
C ARG A 171 -10.28 7.08 14.97
N ASN A 172 -9.31 7.17 15.87
CA ASN A 172 -9.32 8.14 16.94
C ASN A 172 -8.47 9.34 16.54
N GLN A 173 -9.04 10.56 16.58
CA GLN A 173 -8.34 11.80 16.19
C GLN A 173 -7.06 12.06 16.99
N THR A 174 -6.93 11.43 18.17
CA THR A 174 -5.72 11.56 19.01
C THR A 174 -4.63 10.56 18.65
N ASN A 175 -4.97 9.42 18.03
CA ASN A 175 -4.01 8.39 17.65
C ASN A 175 -3.66 8.60 16.16
N LYS A 176 -2.36 8.73 15.86
CA LYS A 176 -1.89 8.96 14.48
C LYS A 176 -1.19 7.74 13.86
N ASP A 177 -1.40 6.56 14.45
CA ASP A 177 -0.85 5.30 13.96
C ASP A 177 -1.35 5.01 12.53
N LEU A 178 -0.47 4.40 11.73
CA LEU A 178 -0.76 3.93 10.38
C LEU A 178 -0.82 2.39 10.38
N TYR A 179 -1.93 1.86 9.88
CA TYR A 179 -2.25 0.44 9.89
C TYR A 179 -2.20 -0.14 8.49
N PHE A 180 -1.54 -1.27 8.34
CA PHE A 180 -1.57 -2.12 7.15
C PHE A 180 -2.29 -3.41 7.51
N ARG A 181 -3.39 -3.71 6.81
CA ARG A 181 -4.23 -4.87 7.13
C ARG A 181 -4.73 -5.58 5.89
N HIS A 182 -4.56 -6.89 5.88
CA HIS A 182 -5.22 -7.77 4.95
C HIS A 182 -6.59 -8.21 5.51
N GLY A 183 -7.66 -7.99 4.74
CA GLY A 183 -9.03 -8.32 5.14
C GLY A 183 -9.75 -7.24 5.97
N GLN A 184 -10.98 -7.54 6.39
CA GLN A 184 -11.91 -6.58 7.03
C GLN A 184 -11.98 -6.70 8.56
N THR A 185 -11.60 -7.85 9.12
CA THR A 185 -11.68 -8.18 10.55
C THR A 185 -10.33 -8.72 11.06
N GLY A 186 -10.13 -8.78 12.38
CA GLY A 186 -8.87 -9.23 13.00
C GLY A 186 -7.80 -8.15 13.21
N GLU A 187 -6.67 -8.55 13.77
CA GLU A 187 -5.50 -7.68 13.98
C GLU A 187 -4.93 -7.17 12.64
N PRO A 188 -4.36 -5.95 12.61
CA PRO A 188 -3.57 -5.49 11.46
C PRO A 188 -2.32 -6.37 11.28
N ASN A 189 -1.73 -6.36 10.09
CA ASN A 189 -0.47 -7.05 9.85
C ASN A 189 0.72 -6.23 10.35
N VAL A 190 0.67 -4.91 10.11
CA VAL A 190 1.70 -3.97 10.56
C VAL A 190 1.03 -2.70 11.09
N ILE A 191 1.54 -2.19 12.21
CA ILE A 191 1.19 -0.88 12.76
C ILE A 191 2.47 -0.05 12.82
N PHE A 192 2.48 1.10 12.18
CA PHE A 192 3.47 2.15 12.42
C PHE A 192 2.86 3.11 13.43
N ALA A 193 3.29 3.01 14.67
CA ALA A 193 2.78 3.84 15.74
C ALA A 193 3.36 5.26 15.66
N ASP A 194 2.58 6.24 16.10
CA ASP A 194 2.97 7.66 16.05
C ASP A 194 4.17 8.02 16.95
N ASN A 195 4.45 7.19 17.95
CA ASN A 195 5.63 7.26 18.80
C ASN A 195 6.91 6.69 18.16
N GLY A 196 6.84 6.23 16.90
CA GLY A 196 7.96 5.66 16.15
C GLY A 196 8.13 4.15 16.27
N ASN A 197 7.33 3.48 17.10
CA ASN A 197 7.36 2.01 17.21
C ASN A 197 6.70 1.34 16.00
N VAL A 198 7.11 0.10 15.73
CA VAL A 198 6.46 -0.75 14.72
C VAL A 198 6.02 -2.05 15.37
N VAL A 199 4.75 -2.40 15.19
CA VAL A 199 4.19 -3.69 15.61
C VAL A 199 3.98 -4.54 14.36
N ILE A 200 4.50 -5.77 14.37
CA ILE A 200 4.34 -6.73 13.28
C ILE A 200 3.62 -7.96 13.82
N TYR A 201 2.45 -8.24 13.26
CA TYR A 201 1.73 -9.48 13.54
C TYR A 201 2.13 -10.53 12.50
N GLY A 202 2.93 -11.50 12.93
CA GLY A 202 3.45 -12.58 12.08
C GLY A 202 4.96 -12.72 12.20
N LYS A 203 5.61 -13.16 11.12
CA LYS A 203 7.06 -13.34 11.06
C LYS A 203 7.72 -12.14 10.40
N LEU A 204 8.82 -11.66 11.00
CA LEU A 204 9.74 -10.72 10.37
C LEU A 204 10.90 -11.53 9.77
N GLU A 205 11.10 -11.41 8.46
CA GLU A 205 12.27 -11.92 7.76
C GLU A 205 13.16 -10.75 7.34
N SER A 206 14.44 -10.83 7.67
CA SER A 206 15.42 -9.76 7.44
C SER A 206 16.78 -10.36 7.13
N LYS A 207 17.55 -9.71 6.26
CA LYS A 207 18.94 -10.12 5.99
C LYS A 207 19.88 -9.84 7.17
N GLU A 208 19.63 -8.75 7.89
CA GLU A 208 20.42 -8.32 9.05
C GLU A 208 19.52 -7.54 10.01
N VAL A 209 19.75 -7.72 11.31
CA VAL A 209 19.15 -6.92 12.39
C VAL A 209 20.26 -6.43 13.29
N LYS A 210 20.41 -5.10 13.39
CA LYS A 210 21.34 -4.45 14.32
C LYS A 210 20.55 -3.78 15.45
N ILE A 211 20.81 -4.21 16.68
CA ILE A 211 20.23 -3.61 17.89
C ILE A 211 21.24 -2.58 18.43
N SER A 212 20.84 -1.31 18.55
CA SER A 212 21.76 -0.19 18.80
C SER A 212 21.98 0.18 20.27
N LEU A 213 21.04 -0.17 21.16
CA LEU A 213 21.06 0.23 22.57
C LEU A 213 20.87 -0.99 23.46
N THR A 214 21.95 -1.76 23.65
CA THR A 214 21.98 -2.80 24.67
C THR A 214 23.30 -2.71 25.43
N PRO A 215 23.29 -2.40 26.75
CA PRO A 215 24.48 -2.48 27.59
C PRO A 215 25.12 -3.87 27.49
N THR A 216 26.45 -3.97 27.43
CA THR A 216 27.16 -5.26 27.39
C THR A 216 27.19 -5.93 28.77
N ALA A 217 27.56 -7.21 28.82
CA ALA A 217 27.65 -7.98 30.07
C ALA A 217 29.04 -7.92 30.76
N ASP A 218 29.98 -7.11 30.23
CA ASP A 218 31.40 -7.11 30.64
C ASP A 218 31.64 -6.81 32.14
N PHE A 219 30.62 -6.29 32.84
CA PHE A 219 30.67 -6.05 34.28
C PHE A 219 30.98 -7.31 35.10
N VAL A 220 30.73 -8.51 34.55
CA VAL A 220 31.08 -9.80 35.16
C VAL A 220 32.59 -9.94 35.41
N PHE A 221 33.42 -9.20 34.66
CA PHE A 221 34.86 -9.20 34.82
C PHE A 221 35.40 -8.15 35.80
N GLU A 222 34.54 -7.33 36.41
CA GLU A 222 34.96 -6.35 37.40
C GLU A 222 35.38 -7.03 38.72
N ASN A 223 36.38 -6.45 39.41
CA ASN A 223 36.96 -7.04 40.62
C ASN A 223 35.96 -7.19 41.80
N ASN A 224 34.87 -6.42 41.78
CA ASN A 224 33.80 -6.41 42.76
C ASN A 224 32.58 -7.23 42.31
N TYR A 225 32.66 -7.95 41.20
CA TYR A 225 31.58 -8.83 40.76
C TYR A 225 31.47 -10.05 41.69
N ASP A 226 30.31 -10.22 42.33
CA ASP A 226 30.04 -11.36 43.20
C ASP A 226 29.57 -12.55 42.36
N LEU A 227 30.54 -13.29 41.82
CA LEU A 227 30.27 -14.48 41.01
C LEU A 227 29.51 -15.52 41.84
N PRO A 228 28.28 -15.92 41.45
CA PRO A 228 27.49 -16.87 42.21
C PRO A 228 28.25 -18.20 42.45
N THR A 229 27.94 -18.92 43.52
CA THR A 229 28.55 -20.24 43.71
C THR A 229 27.84 -21.29 42.85
N LEU A 230 28.58 -22.32 42.42
CA LEU A 230 27.96 -23.44 41.68
C LEU A 230 26.92 -24.19 42.53
N GLU A 231 27.11 -24.22 43.85
CA GLU A 231 26.12 -24.78 44.79
C GLU A 231 24.82 -23.96 44.80
N PHE A 232 24.92 -22.63 44.83
CA PHE A 232 23.75 -21.76 44.69
C PHE A 232 23.05 -21.99 43.35
N ILE A 233 23.80 -22.03 42.24
CA ILE A 233 23.24 -22.26 40.91
C ILE A 233 22.54 -23.62 40.84
N GLU A 234 23.15 -24.68 41.37
CA GLU A 234 22.55 -26.02 41.41
C GLU A 234 21.23 -26.02 42.18
N ASN A 235 21.20 -25.40 43.36
CA ASN A 235 19.99 -25.29 44.17
C ASN A 235 18.90 -24.47 43.44
N HIS A 236 19.28 -23.36 42.81
CA HIS A 236 18.36 -22.53 42.03
C HIS A 236 17.76 -23.32 40.86
N ILE A 237 18.56 -24.05 40.09
CA ILE A 237 18.07 -24.88 38.99
C ILE A 237 17.16 -26.00 39.51
N LYS A 238 17.49 -26.63 40.64
CA LYS A 238 16.65 -27.67 41.24
C LYS A 238 15.27 -27.14 41.60
N GLU A 239 15.21 -25.95 42.19
CA GLU A 239 13.97 -25.30 42.67
C GLU A 239 13.17 -24.63 41.55
N LYS A 240 13.84 -23.81 40.72
CA LYS A 240 13.18 -22.91 39.74
C LYS A 240 13.15 -23.45 38.31
N LYS A 241 13.96 -24.48 37.99
CA LYS A 241 14.05 -25.11 36.65
C LYS A 241 14.51 -24.17 35.52
N HIS A 242 15.18 -23.08 35.85
CA HIS A 242 15.86 -22.20 34.89
C HIS A 242 17.13 -21.63 35.54
N LEU A 243 17.97 -20.94 34.76
CA LEU A 243 19.14 -20.24 35.27
C LEU A 243 18.74 -18.95 35.99
N PRO A 244 19.54 -18.46 36.96
CA PRO A 244 19.36 -17.13 37.53
C PRO A 244 19.30 -16.06 36.44
N GLU A 245 18.46 -15.04 36.64
CA GLU A 245 18.22 -13.88 35.75
C GLU A 245 17.60 -14.18 34.39
N ILE A 246 17.66 -15.44 33.92
CA ILE A 246 16.93 -15.89 32.74
C ILE A 246 15.49 -16.17 33.14
N ALA A 247 14.54 -15.53 32.46
CA ALA A 247 13.11 -15.76 32.69
C ALA A 247 12.74 -17.24 32.48
N SER A 248 11.73 -17.71 33.22
CA SER A 248 11.26 -19.09 33.05
C SER A 248 10.59 -19.28 31.68
N ALA A 249 10.60 -20.52 31.15
CA ALA A 249 9.91 -20.82 29.88
C ALA A 249 8.44 -20.40 29.91
N ARG A 250 7.75 -20.60 31.04
CA ARG A 250 6.36 -20.20 31.23
C ARG A 250 6.16 -18.68 31.15
N GLU A 251 7.12 -17.91 31.65
CA GLU A 251 7.07 -16.45 31.58
C GLU A 251 7.32 -15.95 30.16
N MET A 252 8.31 -16.53 29.47
CA MET A 252 8.61 -16.23 28.07
C MET A 252 7.45 -16.56 27.13
N GLU A 253 6.75 -17.68 27.35
CA GLU A 253 5.55 -18.04 26.58
C GLU A 253 4.40 -17.05 26.79
N LYS A 254 4.27 -16.52 28.00
CA LYS A 254 3.17 -15.61 28.35
C LYS A 254 3.43 -14.18 27.89
N ASN A 255 4.64 -13.68 28.13
CA ASN A 255 4.97 -12.25 27.97
C ASN A 255 5.82 -11.98 26.72
N GLY A 256 6.30 -13.01 26.04
CA GLY A 256 7.30 -12.90 24.98
C GLY A 256 8.71 -12.72 25.55
N VAL A 257 9.67 -12.47 24.65
CA VAL A 257 11.09 -12.27 24.98
C VAL A 257 11.60 -11.01 24.33
N ASN A 258 12.21 -10.13 25.12
CA ASN A 258 12.99 -9.03 24.58
C ASN A 258 14.34 -9.57 24.07
N ILE A 259 14.51 -9.61 22.75
CA ILE A 259 15.71 -10.19 22.13
C ILE A 259 16.99 -9.50 22.59
N GLY A 260 16.98 -8.17 22.74
CA GLY A 260 18.15 -7.42 23.19
C GLY A 260 18.57 -7.83 24.60
N GLU A 261 17.64 -7.74 25.55
CA GLU A 261 17.88 -8.09 26.95
C GLU A 261 18.28 -9.55 27.12
N PHE A 262 17.58 -10.47 26.44
CA PHE A 262 17.88 -11.89 26.50
C PHE A 262 19.28 -12.22 25.97
N GLN A 263 19.73 -11.57 24.88
CA GLN A 263 21.10 -11.76 24.37
C GLN A 263 22.16 -11.29 25.38
N ILE A 264 21.89 -10.22 26.13
CA ILE A 264 22.81 -9.75 27.18
C ILE A 264 22.84 -10.71 28.36
N GLN A 265 21.69 -11.19 28.82
CA GLN A 265 21.65 -12.20 29.88
C GLN A 265 22.38 -13.48 29.47
N LEU A 266 22.23 -13.92 28.20
CA LEU A 266 22.99 -15.06 27.67
C LEU A 266 24.49 -14.78 27.65
N LEU A 267 24.91 -13.60 27.20
CA LEU A 267 26.32 -13.19 27.21
C LEU A 267 26.89 -13.22 28.64
N GLN A 268 26.16 -12.68 29.61
CA GLN A 268 26.53 -12.73 31.02
C GLN A 268 26.76 -14.17 31.49
N LYS A 269 25.86 -15.11 31.16
CA LYS A 269 26.05 -16.52 31.54
C LYS A 269 27.24 -17.17 30.84
N ILE A 270 27.54 -16.80 29.60
CA ILE A 270 28.74 -17.28 28.89
C ILE A 270 30.02 -16.77 29.59
N GLU A 271 30.04 -15.52 30.04
CA GLU A 271 31.17 -14.93 30.75
C GLU A 271 31.36 -15.55 32.15
N GLU A 272 30.28 -15.76 32.92
CA GLU A 272 30.31 -16.47 34.19
C GLU A 272 30.83 -17.92 34.03
N LEU A 273 30.33 -18.63 33.01
CA LEU A 273 30.83 -19.97 32.66
C LEU A 273 32.33 -19.95 32.36
N THR A 274 32.80 -18.93 31.64
CA THR A 274 34.22 -18.74 31.36
C THR A 274 35.04 -18.57 32.65
N LEU A 275 34.55 -17.79 33.62
CA LEU A 275 35.18 -17.65 34.93
C LEU A 275 35.21 -18.98 35.71
N TYR A 276 34.13 -19.75 35.71
CA TYR A 276 34.12 -21.08 36.32
C TYR A 276 35.11 -22.02 35.66
N THR A 277 35.20 -22.03 34.33
CA THR A 277 36.16 -22.87 33.59
C THR A 277 37.60 -22.50 33.93
N ILE A 278 37.93 -21.19 34.00
CA ILE A 278 39.26 -20.74 34.43
C ILE A 278 39.56 -21.20 35.87
N SER A 279 38.57 -21.10 36.77
CA SER A 279 38.69 -21.56 38.16
C SER A 279 38.90 -23.07 38.25
N GLN A 280 38.17 -23.85 37.45
CA GLN A 280 38.31 -25.30 37.36
C GLN A 280 39.68 -25.71 36.83
N GLU A 281 40.16 -25.08 35.76
CA GLU A 281 41.50 -25.33 35.19
C GLU A 281 42.61 -25.09 36.21
N LYS A 282 42.52 -24.00 37.00
CA LYS A 282 43.46 -23.74 38.10
C LYS A 282 43.44 -24.85 39.15
N LYS A 283 42.25 -25.33 39.53
CA LYS A 283 42.11 -26.45 40.49
C LYS A 283 42.68 -27.75 39.93
N ILE A 284 42.44 -28.06 38.66
CA ILE A 284 42.97 -29.25 38.00
C ILE A 284 44.51 -29.25 38.04
N LYS A 285 45.15 -28.13 37.68
CA LYS A 285 46.62 -28.01 37.76
C LYS A 285 47.17 -28.23 39.17
N ILE A 286 46.47 -27.73 40.19
CA ILE A 286 46.84 -27.95 41.59
C ILE A 286 46.73 -29.43 41.95
N LEU A 287 45.63 -30.09 41.58
CA LEU A 287 45.40 -31.52 41.84
C LEU A 287 46.40 -32.41 41.09
N GLU A 288 46.75 -32.08 39.85
CA GLU A 288 47.79 -32.77 39.08
C GLU A 288 49.16 -32.67 39.76
N LYS A 289 49.52 -31.48 40.25
CA LYS A 289 50.76 -31.27 41.00
C LYS A 289 50.78 -32.09 42.29
N GLN A 290 49.70 -32.05 43.07
CA GLN A 290 49.56 -32.85 44.29
C GLN A 290 49.64 -34.36 43.99
N THR A 291 49.01 -34.80 42.91
CA THR A 291 49.06 -36.21 42.48
C THR A 291 50.48 -36.64 42.11
N LYS A 292 51.25 -35.77 41.45
CA LYS A 292 52.66 -36.02 41.13
C LYS A 292 53.50 -36.16 42.41
N GLU A 293 53.37 -35.22 43.35
CA GLU A 293 54.09 -35.25 44.63
C GLU A 293 53.75 -36.51 45.45
N ILE A 294 52.46 -36.89 45.52
CA ILE A 294 52.02 -38.12 46.19
C ILE A 294 52.65 -39.36 45.54
N ASN A 295 52.74 -39.41 44.22
CA ASN A 295 53.34 -40.55 43.52
C ASN A 295 54.85 -40.65 43.75
N GLU A 296 55.56 -39.51 43.80
CA GLU A 296 56.98 -39.46 44.16
C GLU A 296 57.20 -39.94 45.60
N LEU A 297 56.40 -39.47 46.56
CA LEU A 297 56.45 -39.92 47.96
C LEU A 297 56.17 -41.43 48.10
N LYS A 298 55.17 -41.96 47.39
CA LYS A 298 54.87 -43.39 47.38
C LYS A 298 56.06 -44.21 46.87
N SER A 299 56.76 -43.73 45.85
CA SER A 299 57.95 -44.39 45.31
C SER A 299 59.09 -44.41 46.32
N LEU A 300 59.37 -43.27 46.97
CA LEU A 300 60.40 -43.17 48.00
C LEU A 300 60.11 -44.08 49.21
N VAL A 301 58.86 -44.11 49.67
CA VAL A 301 58.45 -45.01 50.77
C VAL A 301 58.64 -46.47 50.37
N LYS A 302 58.32 -46.85 49.14
CA LYS A 302 58.55 -48.22 48.64
C LYS A 302 60.04 -48.59 48.66
N GLN A 303 60.90 -47.70 48.18
CA GLN A 303 62.36 -47.90 48.21
C GLN A 303 62.88 -48.05 49.63
N LEU A 304 62.40 -47.24 50.58
CA LEU A 304 62.78 -47.33 52.00
C LEU A 304 62.33 -48.64 52.67
N LEU A 305 61.18 -49.18 52.27
CA LEU A 305 60.69 -50.47 52.76
C LEU A 305 61.50 -51.64 52.18
N GLU A 306 61.94 -51.54 50.92
CA GLU A 306 62.79 -52.53 50.27
C GLU A 306 64.22 -52.51 50.84
N SER A 307 64.76 -51.34 51.20
CA SER A 307 66.10 -51.22 51.81
C SER A 307 66.19 -51.64 53.28
N LYS A 308 65.06 -51.97 53.93
CA LYS A 308 64.98 -52.43 55.32
C LYS A 308 64.75 -53.95 55.45
N LYS A 309 64.63 -54.67 54.34
CA LYS A 309 64.67 -56.14 54.28
C LYS A 309 66.08 -56.60 53.97
#